data_AF-A0A7C7N746-F1
#
_entry.id   AF-A0A7C7N746-F1
#
_cell.length_a   1.000
_cell.length_b   1.000
_cell.length_c   1.000
_cell.angle_alpha   90.00
_cell.angle_beta   90.00
_cell.angle_gamma   90.00
#
_symmetry.space_group_name_H-M   'P 1'
#
loop_
_entity.id
_entity.type
_entity.pdbx_description
1 polymer ?
#
loop_
_entity_poly.entity_id
_entity_poly.type
_entity_poly.pdbx_seq_one_letter_code
_entity_poly.pdbx_strand_id
1 'polypeptide(L)'
;MSNKSNKGLIVIERRMHRSPAFRKLSCTSIFVLFEFLSRRQMVKVGRRDRWITKNNGEIIFTYAEARKRFEMFRSTFCRSIDQLVDLGFIDIAHHGGGLLKDCSKYAISERWRDYGKEEFIKKSRRKDTRGLGFTKENWKETAGKSKSKSKAGTTVDTKSSITGNTRGHPTTLTPSITHATHQIGPNYYIHKGLKVFEAMHPSQYH
;
A
#
# COMPACT_ATOMS: atom_id res chain seq x y z
N MET A 1 26.04 27.94 23.69
CA MET A 1 26.71 26.80 23.03
C MET A 1 25.83 26.34 21.88
N SER A 2 26.24 26.63 20.65
CA SER A 2 25.50 26.32 19.42
C SER A 2 25.45 24.81 19.22
N ASN A 3 24.24 24.23 19.19
CA ASN A 3 24.03 22.81 18.92
C ASN A 3 24.57 22.51 17.51
N LYS A 4 25.72 21.82 17.43
CA LYS A 4 26.15 21.16 16.19
C LYS A 4 24.97 20.31 15.72
N SER A 5 24.40 20.72 14.61
CA SER A 5 23.12 20.23 14.15
C SER A 5 23.22 18.73 13.86
N ASN A 6 22.44 17.93 14.58
CA ASN A 6 22.13 16.53 14.28
C ASN A 6 21.34 16.41 12.96
N LYS A 7 21.88 16.94 11.85
CA LYS A 7 21.20 17.12 10.55
C LYS A 7 20.80 15.80 9.86
N GLY A 8 21.11 14.64 10.45
CA GLY A 8 20.71 13.33 9.93
C GLY A 8 20.31 12.30 10.99
N LEU A 9 20.16 12.68 12.27
CA LEU A 9 19.80 11.71 13.31
C LEU A 9 18.28 11.63 13.48
N ILE A 10 17.70 10.45 13.23
CA ILE A 10 16.32 10.16 13.60
C ILE A 10 16.33 9.60 15.02
N VAL A 11 15.74 10.34 15.96
CA VAL A 11 15.60 9.90 17.34
C VAL A 11 14.30 9.12 17.49
N ILE A 12 14.37 7.88 17.98
CA ILE A 12 13.19 7.05 18.22
C ILE A 12 13.12 6.75 19.71
N GLU A 13 11.92 6.77 20.27
CA GLU A 13 11.75 6.36 21.65
C GLU A 13 12.04 4.86 21.81
N ARG A 14 12.87 4.51 22.81
CA ARG A 14 13.30 3.13 23.05
C ARG A 14 12.13 2.16 23.28
N ARG A 15 10.99 2.62 23.80
CA ARG A 15 9.82 1.78 24.04
C ARG A 15 8.95 1.58 22.79
N MET A 16 9.10 2.43 21.78
CA MET A 16 8.25 2.43 20.59
C MET A 16 8.33 1.11 19.80
N HIS A 17 9.54 0.64 19.47
CA HIS A 17 9.74 -0.56 18.65
C HIS A 17 9.23 -1.86 19.30
N ARG A 18 9.11 -1.89 20.64
CA ARG A 18 8.61 -3.05 21.40
C ARG A 18 7.10 -3.02 21.60
N SER A 19 6.46 -1.88 21.30
CA SER A 19 5.03 -1.71 21.52
C SER A 19 4.20 -2.62 20.63
N PRO A 20 3.01 -3.09 21.09
CA PRO A 20 2.10 -3.87 20.26
C PRO A 20 1.61 -3.09 19.04
N ALA A 21 1.46 -1.76 19.15
CA ALA A 21 1.12 -0.89 18.04
C ALA A 21 2.18 -0.93 16.92
N PHE A 22 3.46 -0.81 17.28
CA PHE A 22 4.55 -0.78 16.30
C PHE A 22 4.70 -2.12 15.58
N ARG A 23 4.55 -3.24 16.29
CA ARG A 23 4.63 -4.58 15.68
C ARG A 23 3.53 -4.86 14.65
N LYS A 24 2.44 -4.10 14.65
CA LYS A 24 1.36 -4.21 13.66
C LYS A 24 1.59 -3.35 12.41
N LEU A 25 2.60 -2.47 12.39
CA LEU A 25 2.88 -1.62 11.24
C LEU A 25 3.37 -2.44 10.05
N SER A 26 2.96 -2.05 8.84
CA SER A 26 3.59 -2.57 7.63
C SER A 26 4.98 -1.95 7.43
N CYS A 27 5.82 -2.61 6.62
CA CYS A 27 7.14 -2.10 6.27
C CYS A 27 7.09 -0.67 5.70
N THR A 28 6.15 -0.38 4.80
CA THR A 28 5.97 0.95 4.22
C THR A 28 5.54 1.98 5.26
N SER A 29 4.67 1.60 6.20
CA SER A 29 4.21 2.49 7.25
C SER A 29 5.33 2.83 8.25
N ILE A 30 6.27 1.91 8.47
CA ILE A 30 7.48 2.18 9.27
C ILE A 30 8.34 3.25 8.58
N PHE A 31 8.59 3.14 7.27
CA PHE A 31 9.35 4.17 6.54
C PHE A 31 8.65 5.53 6.58
N VAL A 32 7.33 5.56 6.39
CA VAL A 32 6.54 6.80 6.47
C VAL A 32 6.60 7.39 7.89
N LEU A 33 6.50 6.57 8.93
CA LEU A 33 6.66 7.01 10.33
C LEU A 33 8.04 7.62 10.56
N PHE A 34 9.10 6.96 10.10
CA PHE A 34 10.46 7.46 10.27
C PHE A 34 10.68 8.78 9.54
N GLU A 35 10.06 8.98 8.37
CA GLU A 35 10.07 10.28 7.69
C GLU A 35 9.32 11.35 8.49
N PHE A 36 8.21 11.04 9.16
CA PHE A 36 7.60 12.00 10.09
C PHE A 36 8.51 12.34 11.27
N LEU A 37 9.19 11.34 11.83
CA LEU A 37 10.13 11.53 12.93
C LEU A 37 11.39 12.32 12.50
N SER A 38 11.81 12.21 11.23
CA SER A 38 12.94 12.97 10.67
C SER A 38 12.59 14.44 10.44
N ARG A 39 11.33 14.74 10.09
CA ARG A 39 10.82 16.10 9.82
C ARG A 39 10.47 16.90 11.08
N ARG A 40 10.36 16.25 12.24
CA ARG A 40 9.99 16.92 13.48
C ARG A 40 11.15 17.77 14.01
N GLN A 41 10.82 18.92 14.57
CA GLN A 41 11.79 19.80 15.20
C GLN A 41 11.66 19.67 16.72
N MET A 42 12.65 19.06 17.37
CA MET A 42 12.64 18.90 18.82
C MET A 42 13.32 20.10 19.48
N VAL A 43 12.67 20.66 20.50
CA VAL A 43 13.21 21.73 21.32
C VAL A 43 13.24 21.26 22.77
N LYS A 44 14.33 21.58 23.47
CA LYS A 44 14.47 21.33 24.90
C LYS A 44 13.69 22.39 25.66
N VAL A 45 12.74 21.96 26.50
CA VAL A 45 11.88 22.86 27.27
C VAL A 45 12.21 22.77 28.75
N GLY A 46 12.76 23.87 29.29
CA GLY A 46 13.08 24.03 30.71
C GLY A 46 14.41 23.40 31.14
N ARG A 47 14.64 23.39 32.47
CA ARG A 47 15.84 22.80 33.10
C ARG A 47 15.78 21.27 33.21
N ARG A 48 14.58 20.68 33.23
CA ARG A 48 14.38 19.23 33.19
C ARG A 48 14.46 18.82 31.72
N ASP A 49 15.32 17.86 31.36
CA ASP A 49 15.64 17.38 30.00
C ASP A 49 14.44 16.82 29.19
N ARG A 50 13.37 17.60 29.07
CA ARG A 50 12.17 17.26 28.32
C ARG A 50 12.27 17.88 26.94
N TRP A 51 12.08 17.03 25.94
CA TRP A 51 12.09 17.41 24.54
C TRP A 51 10.65 17.45 24.03
N ILE A 52 10.27 18.57 23.44
CA ILE A 52 8.94 18.78 22.87
C ILE A 52 9.09 19.06 21.37
N THR A 53 8.16 18.53 20.57
CA THR A 53 8.09 18.83 19.14
C THR A 53 7.55 20.26 18.95
N LYS A 54 8.38 21.17 18.44
CA LYS A 54 8.01 22.57 18.19
C LYS A 54 6.99 22.73 17.06
N ASN A 55 7.17 21.99 15.97
CA ASN A 55 6.33 22.06 14.77
C ASN A 55 5.22 21.00 14.76
N ASN A 56 4.70 20.62 15.94
CA ASN A 56 3.69 19.59 16.01
C ASN A 56 2.38 20.08 15.37
N GLY A 57 1.84 19.34 14.41
CA GLY A 57 0.66 19.77 13.64
C GLY A 57 0.98 20.60 12.40
N GLU A 58 2.25 20.94 12.18
CA GLU A 58 2.73 21.66 11.00
C GLU A 58 3.58 20.78 10.08
N ILE A 59 3.72 19.49 10.39
CA ILE A 59 4.54 18.58 9.61
C ILE A 59 3.81 18.28 8.30
N ILE A 60 4.46 18.58 7.18
CA ILE A 60 3.94 18.32 5.84
C ILE A 60 4.71 17.14 5.25
N PHE A 61 3.98 16.18 4.71
CA PHE A 61 4.55 15.11 3.90
C PHE A 61 3.61 14.79 2.74
N THR A 62 3.99 15.21 1.54
CA THR A 62 3.14 15.15 0.35
C THR A 62 3.31 13.85 -0.43
N TYR A 63 2.30 13.48 -1.21
CA TYR A 63 2.37 12.33 -2.11
C TYR A 63 3.52 12.40 -3.11
N ALA A 64 3.84 13.60 -3.61
CA ALA A 64 4.94 13.80 -4.56
C ALA A 64 6.30 13.52 -3.92
N GLU A 65 6.50 13.95 -2.68
CA GLU A 65 7.72 13.64 -1.91
C GLU A 65 7.81 12.15 -1.60
N ALA A 66 6.70 11.52 -1.20
CA ALA A 66 6.67 10.08 -0.92
C ALA A 66 7.06 9.26 -2.16
N ARG A 67 6.54 9.65 -3.34
CA ARG A 67 6.92 9.04 -4.62
C ARG A 67 8.39 9.28 -4.96
N LYS A 68 8.90 10.50 -4.74
CA LYS A 68 10.29 10.85 -5.08
C LYS A 68 11.33 10.17 -4.17
N ARG A 69 11.05 10.05 -2.88
CA ARG A 69 12.01 9.56 -1.88
C ARG A 69 11.95 8.04 -1.67
N PHE A 70 10.74 7.47 -1.74
CA PHE A 70 10.49 6.08 -1.37
C PHE A 70 9.85 5.27 -2.49
N GLU A 71 9.75 5.85 -3.71
CA GLU A 71 9.12 5.22 -4.88
C GLU A 71 7.70 4.70 -4.59
N MET A 72 7.02 5.35 -3.64
CA MET A 72 5.77 4.85 -3.11
C MET A 72 4.59 5.29 -3.97
N PHE A 73 3.72 4.34 -4.34
CA PHE A 73 2.45 4.64 -4.99
C PHE A 73 1.51 5.41 -4.05
N ARG A 74 0.67 6.26 -4.64
CA ARG A 74 -0.28 7.12 -3.92
C ARG A 74 -1.19 6.32 -2.98
N SER A 75 -1.68 5.17 -3.44
CA SER A 75 -2.55 4.27 -2.69
C SER A 75 -1.84 3.66 -1.48
N THR A 76 -0.59 3.22 -1.64
CA THR A 76 0.24 2.69 -0.57
C THR A 76 0.51 3.74 0.49
N PHE A 77 0.90 4.95 0.08
CA PHE A 77 1.11 6.06 1.01
C PHE A 77 -0.16 6.39 1.80
N CYS A 78 -1.30 6.47 1.11
CA CYS A 78 -2.60 6.69 1.75
C CYS A 78 -2.91 5.62 2.82
N ARG A 79 -2.73 4.33 2.49
CA ARG A 79 -2.93 3.22 3.43
C ARG A 79 -1.98 3.29 4.60
N SER A 80 -0.72 3.69 4.37
CA SER A 80 0.25 3.89 5.45
C SER A 80 -0.15 5.03 6.38
N ILE A 81 -0.64 6.15 5.87
CA ILE A 81 -1.19 7.23 6.69
C ILE A 81 -2.39 6.73 7.51
N ASP A 82 -3.33 6.04 6.88
CA ASP A 82 -4.51 5.48 7.55
C ASP A 82 -4.08 4.55 8.71
N GLN A 83 -3.14 3.63 8.45
CA GLN A 83 -2.60 2.73 9.46
C GLN A 83 -1.91 3.47 10.62
N LEU A 84 -1.15 4.53 10.34
CA LEU A 84 -0.45 5.31 11.37
C LEU A 84 -1.42 6.11 12.25
N VAL A 85 -2.52 6.62 11.67
CA VAL A 85 -3.58 7.31 12.43
C VAL A 85 -4.34 6.33 13.31
N ASP A 86 -4.69 5.17 12.76
CA ASP A 86 -5.46 4.12 13.43
C ASP A 86 -4.70 3.52 14.63
N LEU A 87 -3.37 3.34 14.49
CA LEU A 87 -2.50 2.84 15.56
C LEU A 87 -2.05 3.92 16.56
N GLY A 88 -2.37 5.20 16.28
CA GLY A 88 -2.10 6.30 17.21
C GLY A 88 -0.69 6.87 17.16
N PHE A 89 0.04 6.69 16.06
CA PHE A 89 1.37 7.29 15.88
C PHE A 89 1.31 8.73 15.37
N ILE A 90 0.31 9.04 14.54
CA ILE A 90 0.09 10.38 13.99
C ILE A 90 -1.36 10.81 14.15
N ASP A 91 -1.57 12.12 14.11
CA ASP A 91 -2.86 12.77 14.03
C ASP A 91 -2.87 13.70 12.81
N ILE A 92 -4.02 13.78 12.13
CA ILE A 92 -4.20 14.74 11.04
C ILE A 92 -4.64 16.06 11.67
N ALA A 93 -3.73 17.04 11.70
CA ALA A 93 -4.00 18.36 12.28
C ALA A 93 -4.80 19.25 11.32
N HIS A 94 -4.50 19.14 10.02
CA HIS A 94 -5.22 19.86 8.97
C HIS A 94 -5.44 18.95 7.76
N HIS A 95 -6.67 18.88 7.28
CA HIS A 95 -7.01 18.19 6.05
C HIS A 95 -6.87 19.17 4.88
N GLY A 96 -5.83 18.99 4.07
CA GLY A 96 -5.64 19.79 2.87
C GLY A 96 -6.74 19.54 1.83
N GLY A 97 -7.17 20.60 1.15
CA GLY A 97 -8.06 20.54 0.00
C GLY A 97 -7.33 20.43 -1.35
N GLY A 98 -8.06 20.03 -2.40
CA GLY A 98 -7.52 20.01 -3.78
C GLY A 98 -7.39 21.37 -4.44
N LEU A 99 -7.78 22.45 -3.76
CA LEU A 99 -7.77 23.82 -4.26
C LEU A 99 -6.73 24.66 -3.50
N LEU A 100 -6.08 25.60 -4.18
CA LEU A 100 -5.22 26.65 -3.59
C LEU A 100 -3.98 26.15 -2.81
N LYS A 101 -3.20 25.21 -3.37
CA LYS A 101 -1.94 24.70 -2.77
C LYS A 101 -2.09 24.23 -1.31
N ASP A 102 -3.31 23.94 -0.87
CA ASP A 102 -3.58 23.50 0.49
C ASP A 102 -3.08 22.07 0.67
N CYS A 103 -2.34 21.84 1.75
CA CYS A 103 -1.65 20.57 1.99
C CYS A 103 -1.99 20.03 3.37
N SER A 104 -2.11 18.70 3.47
CA SER A 104 -2.38 18.04 4.74
C SER A 104 -1.21 18.26 5.70
N LYS A 105 -1.56 18.64 6.93
CA LYS A 105 -0.59 18.81 8.02
C LYS A 105 -0.84 17.77 9.10
N TYR A 106 0.25 17.27 9.65
CA TYR A 106 0.25 16.14 10.57
C TYR A 106 0.91 16.51 11.89
N ALA A 107 0.44 15.88 12.96
CA ALA A 107 1.03 15.92 14.29
C ALA A 107 1.51 14.51 14.67
N ILE A 108 2.62 14.45 15.40
CA ILE A 108 3.08 13.22 16.05
C ILE A 108 2.27 13.04 17.32
N SER A 109 1.77 11.82 17.53
CA SER A 109 0.87 11.46 18.61
C SER A 109 1.52 10.42 19.52
N GLU A 110 1.16 10.45 20.80
CA GLU A 110 1.59 9.45 21.80
C GLU A 110 0.50 8.41 22.10
N ARG A 111 -0.64 8.47 21.39
CA ARG A 111 -1.78 7.55 21.59
C ARG A 111 -1.40 6.08 21.45
N TRP A 112 -0.39 5.76 20.65
CA TRP A 112 0.13 4.40 20.51
C TRP A 112 0.58 3.76 21.83
N ARG A 113 0.91 4.56 22.87
CA ARG A 113 1.30 4.05 24.20
C ARG A 113 0.17 3.28 24.89
N ASP A 114 -1.06 3.70 24.64
CA ASP A 114 -2.26 3.12 25.25
C ASP A 114 -2.94 2.12 24.32
N TYR A 115 -2.35 1.84 23.16
CA TYR A 115 -2.88 0.90 22.19
C TYR A 115 -3.11 -0.50 22.80
N GLY A 116 -4.37 -0.95 22.76
CA GLY A 116 -4.80 -2.22 23.35
C GLY A 116 -5.33 -2.11 24.78
N LYS A 117 -5.29 -0.91 25.39
CA LYS A 117 -5.97 -0.60 26.65
C LYS A 117 -7.35 -0.01 26.37
N GLU A 118 -8.20 0.01 27.39
CA GLU A 118 -9.53 0.64 27.34
C GLU A 118 -9.45 2.15 27.13
N GLU A 119 -8.37 2.78 27.59
CA GLU A 119 -8.10 4.22 27.43
C GLU A 119 -7.71 4.63 25.99
N PHE A 120 -7.56 3.66 25.08
CA PHE A 120 -7.12 3.96 23.72
C PHE A 120 -8.17 4.73 22.92
N ILE A 121 -7.88 6.00 22.64
CA ILE A 121 -8.71 6.82 21.78
C ILE A 121 -8.45 6.46 20.30
N LYS A 122 -9.33 5.63 19.74
CA LYS A 122 -9.31 5.29 18.31
C LYS A 122 -9.69 6.52 17.48
N LYS A 123 -8.87 6.83 16.48
CA LYS A 123 -9.19 7.83 15.45
C LYS A 123 -8.99 7.22 14.09
N SER A 124 -9.70 7.74 13.11
CA SER A 124 -9.55 7.39 11.71
C SER A 124 -9.58 8.66 10.87
N ARG A 125 -9.07 8.57 9.64
CA ARG A 125 -9.13 9.69 8.71
C ARG A 125 -10.58 9.97 8.31
N ARG A 126 -11.03 11.21 8.50
CA ARG A 126 -12.35 11.67 8.04
C ARG A 126 -12.44 11.52 6.51
N LYS A 127 -13.49 10.86 6.03
CA LYS A 127 -13.82 10.81 4.60
C LYS A 127 -14.39 12.15 4.16
N ASP A 128 -14.07 12.56 2.93
CA ASP A 128 -14.67 13.73 2.32
C ASP A 128 -16.14 13.41 1.96
N THR A 129 -17.08 14.09 2.62
CA THR A 129 -18.52 13.90 2.45
C THR A 129 -19.16 14.95 1.56
N ARG A 130 -18.38 15.82 0.91
CA ARG A 130 -18.91 16.93 0.08
C ARG A 130 -19.61 16.48 -1.20
N GLY A 131 -19.64 15.17 -1.50
CA GLY A 131 -20.31 14.63 -2.68
C GLY A 131 -19.65 15.03 -4.01
N LEU A 132 -18.38 15.41 -3.99
CA LEU A 132 -17.62 15.79 -5.19
C LEU A 132 -17.31 14.56 -6.06
N GLY A 133 -17.42 14.71 -7.39
CA GLY A 133 -17.19 13.63 -8.36
C GLY A 133 -18.42 12.74 -8.58
N PHE A 134 -18.24 11.59 -9.24
CA PHE A 134 -19.34 10.65 -9.52
C PHE A 134 -19.73 9.86 -8.27
N THR A 135 -20.81 10.25 -7.61
CA THR A 135 -21.47 9.52 -6.53
C THR A 135 -22.62 8.67 -7.07
N LYS A 136 -23.07 7.66 -6.32
CA LYS A 136 -24.21 6.83 -6.70
C LYS A 136 -25.51 7.63 -6.90
N GLU A 137 -25.61 8.80 -6.27
CA GLU A 137 -26.75 9.70 -6.39
C GLU A 137 -26.61 10.60 -7.63
N ASN A 138 -25.45 11.23 -7.84
CA ASN A 138 -25.25 12.19 -8.91
C ASN A 138 -24.80 11.56 -10.26
N TRP A 139 -24.42 10.27 -10.30
CA TRP A 139 -23.85 9.67 -11.51
C TRP A 139 -24.78 9.80 -12.73
N LYS A 140 -26.10 9.68 -12.53
CA LYS A 140 -27.10 9.78 -13.62
C LYS A 140 -27.12 11.16 -14.25
N GLU A 141 -26.89 12.19 -13.44
CA GLU A 141 -26.94 13.60 -13.85
C GLU A 141 -25.58 14.04 -14.41
N THR A 142 -24.48 13.59 -13.79
CA THR A 142 -23.11 14.02 -14.15
C THR A 142 -22.50 13.24 -15.31
N ALA A 143 -22.89 11.98 -15.57
CA ALA A 143 -22.27 11.14 -16.60
C ALA A 143 -22.60 11.56 -18.05
N GLY A 144 -23.56 12.45 -18.27
CA GLY A 144 -23.95 12.89 -19.60
C GLY A 144 -24.63 11.77 -20.41
N LYS A 145 -25.60 12.17 -21.23
CA LYS A 145 -26.35 11.31 -22.14
C LYS A 145 -25.41 10.50 -23.07
N SER A 146 -25.19 9.21 -22.79
CA SER A 146 -25.33 8.12 -23.76
C SER A 146 -25.18 6.77 -23.05
N LYS A 147 -26.29 6.07 -22.83
CA LYS A 147 -26.22 4.63 -23.09
C LYS A 147 -26.10 4.53 -24.60
N SER A 148 -24.98 4.05 -25.14
CA SER A 148 -25.08 3.37 -26.43
C SER A 148 -26.15 2.30 -26.22
N LYS A 149 -27.29 2.41 -26.92
CA LYS A 149 -28.35 1.41 -26.82
C LYS A 149 -27.67 0.06 -26.92
N SER A 150 -27.84 -0.80 -25.91
CA SER A 150 -27.42 -2.19 -26.03
C SER A 150 -28.04 -2.68 -27.32
N LYS A 151 -27.21 -3.03 -28.30
CA LYS A 151 -27.67 -3.53 -29.60
C LYS A 151 -28.60 -4.70 -29.25
N ALA A 152 -29.89 -4.56 -29.56
CA ALA A 152 -30.84 -5.64 -29.34
C ALA A 152 -30.24 -6.88 -30.00
N GLY A 153 -30.05 -7.95 -29.23
CA GLY A 153 -29.55 -9.20 -29.77
C GLY A 153 -30.41 -9.56 -30.97
N THR A 154 -29.82 -9.60 -32.16
CA THR A 154 -30.53 -10.12 -33.32
C THR A 154 -30.75 -11.60 -33.02
N THR A 155 -31.99 -11.97 -32.70
CA THR A 155 -32.45 -13.35 -32.85
C THR A 155 -32.33 -13.68 -34.32
N VAL A 156 -31.22 -14.32 -34.70
CA VAL A 156 -31.07 -14.88 -36.04
C VAL A 156 -31.50 -16.34 -35.94
N ASP A 157 -32.80 -16.56 -35.98
CA ASP A 157 -33.33 -17.81 -36.52
C ASP A 157 -33.07 -17.77 -38.02
N THR A 158 -31.89 -18.22 -38.44
CA THR A 158 -31.62 -18.50 -39.85
C THR A 158 -30.84 -19.79 -39.94
N LYS A 159 -31.58 -20.88 -40.15
CA LYS A 159 -31.05 -22.10 -40.75
C LYS A 159 -30.42 -21.73 -42.09
N SER A 160 -29.10 -21.86 -42.21
CA SER A 160 -28.48 -22.05 -43.52
C SER A 160 -27.24 -22.92 -43.37
N SER A 161 -27.33 -24.08 -44.01
CA SER A 161 -26.30 -25.10 -44.17
C SER A 161 -25.14 -24.52 -44.95
N ILE A 162 -23.90 -24.69 -44.47
CA ILE A 162 -22.72 -24.47 -45.32
C ILE A 162 -21.83 -25.71 -45.22
N THR A 163 -22.09 -26.61 -46.17
CA THR A 163 -21.18 -27.63 -46.68
C THR A 163 -19.87 -26.96 -47.10
N GLY A 164 -18.74 -27.57 -46.73
CA GLY A 164 -17.44 -26.88 -46.67
C GLY A 164 -16.76 -26.53 -47.99
N ASN A 165 -15.62 -25.85 -47.90
CA ASN A 165 -14.46 -26.10 -48.75
C ASN A 165 -13.16 -25.55 -48.11
N THR A 166 -12.10 -26.33 -48.24
CA THR A 166 -10.77 -26.18 -47.66
C THR A 166 -9.90 -25.24 -48.49
N ARG A 167 -9.20 -24.27 -47.87
CA ARG A 167 -7.88 -23.78 -48.35
C ARG A 167 -6.99 -23.46 -47.15
N GLY A 168 -5.81 -24.09 -47.13
CA GLY A 168 -4.94 -24.20 -45.97
C GLY A 168 -4.06 -22.98 -45.71
N HIS A 169 -3.97 -22.66 -44.42
CA HIS A 169 -2.78 -22.10 -43.79
C HIS A 169 -2.63 -22.78 -42.42
N PRO A 170 -1.46 -23.36 -42.08
CA PRO A 170 -1.25 -23.94 -40.76
C PRO A 170 -1.00 -22.81 -39.75
N THR A 171 -2.04 -22.39 -39.03
CA THR A 171 -1.87 -21.55 -37.84
C THR A 171 -1.63 -22.49 -36.65
N THR A 172 -0.42 -22.47 -36.12
CA THR A 172 -0.02 -23.16 -34.90
C THR A 172 -0.95 -22.75 -33.75
N LEU A 173 -1.82 -23.65 -33.31
CA LEU A 173 -2.58 -23.51 -32.09
C LEU A 173 -1.61 -23.67 -30.91
N THR A 174 -1.24 -22.56 -30.28
CA THR A 174 -0.70 -22.59 -28.91
C THR A 174 -1.83 -23.00 -27.96
N PRO A 175 -1.74 -24.15 -27.26
CA PRO A 175 -2.71 -24.48 -26.24
C PRO A 175 -2.58 -23.52 -25.04
N SER A 176 -3.72 -22.94 -24.69
CA SER A 176 -4.04 -22.25 -23.45
C SER A 176 -3.46 -22.96 -22.22
N ILE A 177 -2.82 -22.20 -21.34
CA ILE A 177 -2.28 -22.63 -20.03
C ILE A 177 -3.44 -22.82 -19.04
N THR A 178 -4.30 -23.82 -19.24
CA THR A 178 -5.41 -24.08 -18.30
C THR A 178 -5.58 -25.53 -17.83
N HIS A 179 -4.76 -26.49 -18.26
CA HIS A 179 -4.91 -27.89 -17.78
C HIS A 179 -3.58 -28.61 -17.52
N ALA A 180 -2.78 -28.13 -16.57
CA ALA A 180 -1.62 -28.88 -16.06
C ALA A 180 -1.70 -29.07 -14.53
N THR A 181 -2.86 -29.52 -14.06
CA THR A 181 -2.99 -30.14 -12.73
C THR A 181 -3.51 -31.53 -12.97
N HIS A 182 -2.61 -32.51 -13.07
CA HIS A 182 -2.76 -33.92 -12.66
C HIS A 182 -1.62 -34.72 -13.29
N GLN A 183 -1.04 -35.64 -12.50
CA GLN A 183 -0.03 -36.65 -12.86
C GLN A 183 1.46 -36.32 -12.61
N ILE A 184 1.79 -35.49 -11.62
CA ILE A 184 3.11 -35.62 -10.97
C ILE A 184 2.90 -36.53 -9.76
N GLY A 185 3.33 -37.80 -9.88
CA GLY A 185 3.31 -38.73 -8.76
C GLY A 185 4.10 -38.17 -7.57
N PRO A 186 3.68 -38.44 -6.31
CA PRO A 186 4.23 -37.80 -5.11
C PRO A 186 5.75 -37.97 -4.93
N ASN A 187 6.35 -38.94 -5.61
CA ASN A 187 7.79 -39.25 -5.54
C ASN A 187 8.66 -38.55 -6.61
N TYR A 188 8.10 -37.70 -7.48
CA TYR A 188 8.87 -37.06 -8.56
C TYR A 188 10.04 -36.20 -8.04
N TYR A 189 9.79 -35.40 -7.00
CA TYR A 189 10.83 -34.53 -6.43
C TYR A 189 11.86 -35.31 -5.60
N ILE A 190 11.47 -36.45 -5.04
CA ILE A 190 12.37 -37.34 -4.28
C ILE A 190 13.37 -37.99 -5.23
N HIS A 191 12.90 -38.58 -6.34
CA HIS A 191 13.79 -39.19 -7.33
C HIS A 191 14.68 -38.18 -8.04
N LYS A 192 14.16 -36.97 -8.32
CA LYS A 192 14.95 -35.91 -8.93
C LYS A 192 16.03 -35.37 -7.97
N GLY A 193 15.72 -35.28 -6.68
CA GLY A 193 16.70 -34.92 -5.65
C GLY A 193 17.80 -35.96 -5.48
N LEU A 194 17.45 -37.25 -5.46
CA LEU A 194 18.42 -38.35 -5.32
C LEU A 194 19.42 -38.38 -6.49
N LYS A 195 18.92 -38.22 -7.72
CA LYS A 195 19.74 -38.21 -8.95
C LYS A 195 20.73 -37.06 -9.01
N VAL A 196 20.37 -35.90 -8.45
CA VAL A 196 21.28 -34.75 -8.34
C VAL A 196 22.35 -35.00 -7.27
N PHE A 197 21.99 -35.67 -6.16
CA PHE A 197 22.94 -35.99 -5.09
C PHE A 197 24.01 -36.99 -5.54
N GLU A 198 23.62 -38.01 -6.30
CA GLU A 198 24.48 -39.04 -6.89
C GLU A 198 25.44 -38.46 -7.95
N ALA A 199 24.97 -37.50 -8.76
CA ALA A 199 25.81 -36.80 -9.73
C ALA A 199 26.86 -35.86 -9.11
N MET A 200 26.63 -35.38 -7.88
CA MET A 200 27.57 -34.51 -7.18
C MET A 200 28.63 -35.27 -6.37
N HIS A 201 28.45 -36.57 -6.15
CA HIS A 201 29.39 -37.41 -5.39
C HIS A 201 29.65 -38.73 -6.14
N PRO A 202 30.36 -38.70 -7.29
CA PRO A 202 30.81 -39.95 -7.90
C PRO A 202 31.70 -40.68 -6.89
N SER A 203 31.27 -41.85 -6.44
CA SER A 203 32.01 -42.70 -5.52
C SER A 203 33.39 -42.98 -6.09
N GLN A 204 34.42 -42.36 -5.52
CA GLN A 204 35.81 -42.73 -5.76
C GLN A 204 36.09 -44.03 -5.00
N TYR A 205 35.84 -45.20 -5.59
CA TYR A 205 36.59 -46.42 -5.30
C TYR A 205 36.55 -47.34 -6.53
N HIS A 206 37.72 -47.93 -6.81
CA HIS A 206 38.16 -48.71 -7.96
C HIS A 206 37.20 -49.77 -8.51
#